data_AF-A0A7S3MYI0-F1
#
_entry.id   AF-A0A7S3MYI0-F1
#
_cell.length_a   1.000
_cell.length_b   1.000
_cell.length_c   1.000
_cell.angle_alpha   90.00
_cell.angle_beta   90.00
_cell.angle_gamma   90.00
#
_symmetry.space_group_name_H-M   'P 1'
#
loop_
_entity.id
_entity.type
_entity.pdbx_description
1 polymer ?
#
loop_
_entity_poly.entity_id
_entity_poly.type
_entity_poly.pdbx_seq_one_letter_code
_entity_poly.pdbx_strand_id
1 'polypeptide(L)'
;MDAATPQKPIGTHWLGASITSFGGGFGSSNPAFTVFDFDAEYMVPVNVHTYAMNLSDANLNDSPNWEEQHDFVSEYNLTDMSPSSLLQFTSDLYSDGEVAAHFKWNTYRRHYEKPDPESMKHDMTYYCFREVEVASWHECMSRGEHESVPVDTPFFSNDFQEWLMEVLVGEWMVDA
;
A
#
# COMPACT_ATOMS: atom_id res chain seq x y z
N MET A 1 31.64 3.66 -0.40
CA MET A 1 31.16 5.03 -0.65
C MET A 1 31.34 5.31 -2.12
N ASP A 2 30.34 4.97 -2.92
CA ASP A 2 30.10 5.62 -4.21
C ASP A 2 28.74 6.29 -4.05
N ALA A 3 28.66 7.59 -4.37
CA ALA A 3 27.40 8.31 -4.37
C ALA A 3 26.48 7.61 -5.39
N ALA A 4 25.53 6.82 -4.89
CA ALA A 4 24.66 5.98 -5.70
C ALA A 4 24.00 6.84 -6.77
N THR A 5 24.20 6.46 -8.03
CA THR A 5 23.46 7.01 -9.16
C THR A 5 21.97 6.96 -8.82
N PRO A 6 21.17 8.01 -9.06
CA PRO A 6 19.74 7.97 -8.79
C PRO A 6 19.14 6.73 -9.46
N GLN A 7 18.69 5.78 -8.65
CA GLN A 7 18.22 4.50 -9.15
C GLN A 7 16.91 4.77 -9.89
N LYS A 8 16.92 4.61 -11.22
CA LYS A 8 15.76 4.88 -12.06
C LYS A 8 14.65 3.87 -11.67
N PRO A 9 13.43 4.33 -11.30
CA PRO A 9 12.34 3.40 -11.05
C PRO A 9 11.95 2.72 -12.37
N ILE A 10 11.96 1.38 -12.38
CA ILE A 10 11.73 0.57 -13.59
C ILE A 10 10.42 -0.22 -13.55
N GLY A 11 9.74 -0.26 -12.40
CA GLY A 11 8.51 -1.01 -12.24
C GLY A 11 7.79 -0.67 -10.94
N THR A 12 6.58 -1.18 -10.78
CA THR A 12 5.76 -1.03 -9.58
C THR A 12 4.94 -2.28 -9.36
N HIS A 13 4.70 -2.61 -8.09
CA HIS A 13 3.75 -3.64 -7.70
C HIS A 13 2.49 -2.99 -7.13
N TRP A 14 1.32 -3.49 -7.51
CA TRP A 14 0.05 -2.98 -7.01
C TRP A 14 -0.61 -4.02 -6.10
N LEU A 15 -0.89 -3.62 -4.85
CA LEU A 15 -1.64 -4.42 -3.90
C LEU A 15 -3.13 -4.13 -4.06
N GLY A 16 -3.84 -5.05 -4.72
CA GLY A 16 -5.27 -4.95 -4.96
C GLY A 16 -6.12 -5.05 -3.68
N ALA A 17 -7.39 -4.67 -3.81
CA ALA A 17 -8.35 -4.77 -2.73
C ALA A 17 -8.78 -6.21 -2.42
N SER A 18 -9.37 -6.41 -1.24
CA SER A 18 -9.84 -7.70 -0.77
C SER A 18 -11.37 -7.73 -0.67
N ILE A 19 -11.99 -8.81 -1.16
CA ILE A 19 -13.43 -9.04 -1.01
C ILE A 19 -13.77 -9.41 0.45
N THR A 20 -12.86 -10.06 1.18
CA THR A 20 -13.12 -10.39 2.58
C THR A 20 -13.04 -9.13 3.44
N SER A 21 -13.99 -8.98 4.37
CA SER A 21 -13.95 -7.93 5.39
C SER A 21 -12.97 -8.24 6.53
N PHE A 22 -12.44 -9.47 6.57
CA PHE A 22 -11.47 -9.90 7.57
C PHE A 22 -10.14 -9.15 7.39
N GLY A 23 -9.81 -8.33 8.37
CA GLY A 23 -8.57 -7.55 8.39
C GLY A 23 -7.37 -8.23 9.06
N GLY A 24 -7.58 -9.37 9.73
CA GLY A 24 -6.55 -9.97 10.59
C GLY A 24 -6.00 -8.96 11.62
N GLY A 25 -4.68 -8.94 11.79
CA GLY A 25 -3.98 -7.97 12.65
C GLY A 25 -3.93 -6.54 12.11
N PHE A 26 -4.40 -6.29 10.89
CA PHE A 26 -4.27 -4.99 10.22
C PHE A 26 -5.54 -4.14 10.29
N GLY A 27 -6.62 -4.64 10.90
CA GLY A 27 -7.91 -3.95 11.03
C GLY A 27 -8.87 -4.29 9.89
N SER A 28 -10.15 -4.47 10.23
CA SER A 28 -11.20 -4.81 9.27
C SER A 28 -11.41 -3.70 8.24
N SER A 29 -11.86 -4.05 7.04
CA SER A 29 -12.19 -3.07 6.01
C SER A 29 -13.42 -3.48 5.23
N ASN A 30 -14.02 -2.52 4.53
CA ASN A 30 -15.14 -2.81 3.64
C ASN A 30 -14.68 -3.74 2.50
N PRO A 31 -15.50 -4.74 2.10
CA PRO A 31 -15.26 -5.54 0.90
C PRO A 31 -15.00 -4.66 -0.32
N ALA A 32 -13.97 -4.98 -1.09
CA ALA A 32 -13.57 -4.22 -2.27
C ALA A 32 -12.93 -5.09 -3.36
N PHE A 33 -12.98 -4.61 -4.60
CA PHE A 33 -12.23 -5.15 -5.72
C PHE A 33 -11.57 -4.01 -6.52
N THR A 34 -10.53 -4.35 -7.27
CA THR A 34 -9.73 -3.40 -8.04
C THR A 34 -9.91 -3.65 -9.54
N VAL A 35 -10.10 -2.58 -10.30
CA VAL A 35 -10.18 -2.59 -11.76
C VAL A 35 -9.02 -1.77 -12.31
N PHE A 36 -8.32 -2.32 -13.31
CA PHE A 36 -7.23 -1.64 -13.99
C PHE A 36 -7.65 -1.25 -15.39
N ASP A 37 -7.37 -0.02 -15.77
CA ASP A 37 -7.37 0.40 -17.15
C ASP A 37 -5.97 0.22 -17.71
N PHE A 38 -5.87 -0.41 -18.88
CA PHE A 38 -4.61 -0.65 -19.57
C PHE A 38 -4.57 0.09 -20.90
N ASP A 39 -3.40 0.60 -21.25
CA ASP A 39 -3.11 0.94 -22.64
C ASP A 39 -3.09 -0.34 -23.48
N ALA A 40 -3.92 -0.38 -24.53
CA ALA A 40 -4.12 -1.59 -25.33
C ALA A 40 -2.91 -1.96 -26.20
N GLU A 41 -2.02 -1.03 -26.52
CA GLU A 41 -0.83 -1.27 -27.34
C GLU A 41 0.35 -1.72 -26.47
N TYR A 42 0.62 -0.99 -25.39
CA TYR A 42 1.78 -1.21 -24.53
C TYR A 42 1.52 -2.15 -23.37
N MET A 43 0.25 -2.49 -23.09
CA MET A 43 -0.17 -3.35 -21.97
C MET A 43 0.35 -2.84 -20.62
N VAL A 44 0.43 -1.53 -20.46
CA VAL A 44 0.80 -0.86 -19.20
C VAL A 44 -0.44 -0.27 -18.54
N PRO A 45 -0.55 -0.31 -17.21
CA PRO A 45 -1.68 0.30 -16.52
C PRO A 45 -1.64 1.82 -16.72
N VAL A 46 -2.80 2.40 -17.01
CA VAL A 46 -2.98 3.86 -17.16
C VAL A 46 -3.84 4.45 -16.05
N ASN A 47 -4.68 3.64 -15.40
CA ASN A 47 -5.42 4.03 -14.20
C ASN A 47 -5.81 2.80 -13.37
N VAL A 48 -6.19 3.04 -12.12
CA VAL A 48 -6.70 2.03 -11.19
C VAL A 48 -7.91 2.57 -10.46
N HIS A 49 -8.97 1.77 -10.44
CA HIS A 49 -10.21 2.06 -9.74
C HIS A 49 -10.38 1.06 -8.60
N THR A 50 -10.83 1.54 -7.46
CA THR A 50 -11.27 0.65 -6.37
C THR A 50 -12.76 0.80 -6.20
N TYR A 51 -13.48 -0.32 -6.27
CA TYR A 51 -14.90 -0.38 -5.95
C TYR A 51 -15.06 -1.02 -4.59
N ALA A 52 -15.82 -0.39 -3.71
CA ALA A 52 -16.06 -0.87 -2.36
C ALA A 52 -17.55 -0.91 -2.06
N MET A 53 -17.93 -1.82 -1.17
CA MET A 53 -19.28 -1.91 -0.63
C MET A 53 -19.28 -1.49 0.82
N ASN A 54 -20.04 -0.44 1.17
CA ASN A 54 -20.23 -0.08 2.57
C ASN A 54 -21.04 -1.18 3.28
N LEU A 55 -20.35 -1.98 4.09
CA LEU A 55 -20.95 -3.15 4.71
C LEU A 55 -22.02 -2.78 5.74
N SER A 56 -21.88 -1.64 6.43
CA SER A 56 -22.87 -1.15 7.39
C SER A 56 -24.18 -0.80 6.68
N ASP A 57 -24.11 -0.06 5.59
CA ASP A 57 -25.28 0.34 4.82
C ASP A 57 -25.92 -0.86 4.10
N ALA A 58 -25.11 -1.77 3.57
CA ALA A 58 -25.60 -2.99 2.93
C ALA A 58 -26.38 -3.88 3.90
N ASN A 59 -25.88 -4.03 5.14
CA ASN A 59 -26.55 -4.81 6.18
C ASN A 59 -27.81 -4.13 6.72
N LEU A 60 -27.81 -2.80 6.84
CA LEU A 60 -28.98 -2.05 7.31
C LEU A 60 -30.13 -2.06 6.29
N ASN A 61 -29.81 -2.03 5.00
CA ASN A 61 -30.79 -1.93 3.92
C ASN A 61 -31.07 -3.27 3.22
N ASP A 62 -30.42 -4.37 3.64
CA ASP A 62 -30.47 -5.69 3.01
C ASP A 62 -30.22 -5.64 1.49
N SER A 63 -29.29 -4.77 1.07
CA SER A 63 -29.02 -4.47 -0.34
C SER A 63 -27.54 -4.12 -0.53
N PRO A 64 -26.72 -5.03 -1.09
CA PRO A 64 -25.33 -4.73 -1.38
C PRO A 64 -25.21 -3.76 -2.55
N ASN A 65 -24.68 -2.56 -2.30
CA ASN A 65 -24.34 -1.61 -3.35
C ASN A 65 -22.81 -1.48 -3.47
N TRP A 66 -22.29 -1.65 -4.68
CA TRP A 66 -20.88 -1.45 -4.99
C TRP A 66 -20.73 -0.08 -5.64
N GLU A 67 -19.94 0.77 -5.01
CA GLU A 67 -19.70 2.12 -5.48
C GLU A 67 -18.21 2.30 -5.77
N GLU A 68 -17.90 3.13 -6.75
CA GLU A 68 -16.52 3.54 -6.99
C GLU A 68 -16.04 4.34 -5.78
N GLN A 69 -15.11 3.75 -5.05
CA GLN A 69 -14.52 4.41 -3.89
C GLN A 69 -13.60 5.54 -4.35
N HIS A 70 -12.71 5.23 -5.30
CA HIS A 70 -11.81 6.21 -5.89
C HIS A 70 -11.31 5.74 -7.27
N ASP A 71 -11.05 6.73 -8.11
CA ASP A 71 -10.20 6.69 -9.29
C ASP A 71 -8.82 7.20 -8.87
N PHE A 72 -7.79 6.36 -8.95
CA PHE A 72 -6.51 6.64 -8.30
C PHE A 72 -5.76 7.83 -8.92
N VAL A 73 -5.74 7.94 -10.24
CA VAL A 73 -5.03 9.02 -10.93
C VAL A 73 -5.68 10.36 -10.61
N SER A 74 -7.00 10.46 -10.68
CA SER A 74 -7.71 11.71 -10.40
C SER A 74 -7.73 12.06 -8.91
N GLU A 75 -7.96 11.10 -8.01
CA GLU A 75 -8.03 11.33 -6.56
C GLU A 75 -6.71 11.90 -6.02
N TYR A 76 -5.56 11.39 -6.49
CA TYR A 76 -4.24 11.84 -6.06
C TYR A 76 -3.57 12.83 -7.02
N ASN A 77 -4.29 13.32 -8.02
CA ASN A 77 -3.78 14.25 -9.03
C ASN A 77 -2.46 13.78 -9.68
N LEU A 78 -2.35 12.47 -9.95
CA LEU A 78 -1.18 11.92 -10.59
C LEU A 78 -1.14 12.29 -12.07
N THR A 79 0.06 12.48 -12.61
CA THR A 79 0.22 12.72 -14.05
C THR A 79 -0.07 11.46 -14.86
N ASP A 80 0.41 10.31 -14.38
CA ASP A 80 0.20 9.00 -14.96
C ASP A 80 0.52 7.90 -13.93
N MET A 81 0.36 6.63 -14.34
CA MET A 81 0.72 5.44 -13.55
C MET A 81 2.17 4.98 -13.78
N SER A 82 3.06 5.85 -14.29
CA SER A 82 4.46 5.46 -14.51
C SER A 82 5.22 5.24 -13.19
N PRO A 83 6.29 4.41 -13.18
CA PRO A 83 7.09 4.19 -11.97
C PRO A 83 7.66 5.48 -11.38
N SER A 84 7.95 6.49 -12.21
CA SER A 84 8.42 7.80 -11.74
C SER A 84 7.34 8.59 -11.02
N SER A 85 6.11 8.61 -11.57
CA SER A 85 4.97 9.28 -10.93
C SER A 85 4.60 8.60 -9.60
N LEU A 86 4.65 7.27 -9.56
CA LEU A 86 4.38 6.52 -8.33
C LEU A 86 5.50 6.69 -7.29
N LEU A 87 6.76 6.79 -7.70
CA LEU A 87 7.86 7.13 -6.78
C LEU A 87 7.72 8.56 -6.22
N GLN A 88 7.31 9.52 -7.05
CA GLN A 88 6.99 10.87 -6.58
C GLN A 88 5.83 10.82 -5.57
N PHE A 89 4.77 10.08 -5.87
CA PHE A 89 3.64 9.89 -4.97
C PHE A 89 4.05 9.35 -3.59
N THR A 90 4.99 8.39 -3.51
CA THR A 90 5.50 7.94 -2.19
C THR A 90 6.23 9.05 -1.42
N SER A 91 6.88 9.97 -2.13
CA SER A 91 7.53 11.14 -1.51
C SER A 91 6.49 12.15 -1.03
N ASP A 92 5.39 12.31 -1.76
CA ASP A 92 4.25 13.14 -1.36
C ASP A 92 3.56 12.55 -0.13
N LEU A 93 3.32 11.23 -0.09
CA LEU A 93 2.81 10.54 1.11
C LEU A 93 3.71 10.73 2.34
N TYR A 94 5.03 10.77 2.17
CA TYR A 94 5.94 10.99 3.28
C TYR A 94 5.95 12.43 3.80
N SER A 95 5.77 13.41 2.91
CA SER A 95 5.95 14.83 3.22
C SER A 95 4.65 15.61 3.45
N ASP A 96 3.55 15.15 2.86
CA ASP A 96 2.23 15.76 2.94
C ASP A 96 1.26 14.85 3.72
N GLY A 97 0.98 15.28 4.95
CA GLY A 97 0.07 14.58 5.86
C GLY A 97 -1.37 14.47 5.36
N GLU A 98 -1.84 15.40 4.53
CA GLU A 98 -3.21 15.34 3.98
C GLU A 98 -3.33 14.23 2.95
N VAL A 99 -2.34 14.12 2.06
CA VAL A 99 -2.24 13.05 1.07
C VAL A 99 -2.12 11.70 1.78
N ALA A 100 -1.25 11.62 2.79
CA ALA A 100 -1.03 10.43 3.59
C ALA A 100 -2.28 9.96 4.34
N ALA A 101 -2.96 10.87 5.05
CA ALA A 101 -4.20 10.57 5.77
C ALA A 101 -5.31 10.13 4.80
N HIS A 102 -5.41 10.78 3.64
CA HIS A 102 -6.39 10.42 2.63
C HIS A 102 -6.11 9.05 2.02
N PHE A 103 -4.84 8.74 1.72
CA PHE A 103 -4.41 7.42 1.29
C PHE A 103 -4.71 6.35 2.34
N LYS A 104 -4.35 6.57 3.61
CA LYS A 104 -4.66 5.64 4.72
C LYS A 104 -6.17 5.38 4.84
N TRP A 105 -6.98 6.43 4.76
CA TRP A 105 -8.44 6.29 4.78
C TRP A 105 -8.97 5.43 3.62
N ASN A 106 -8.42 5.64 2.42
CA ASN A 106 -8.72 4.82 1.25
C ASN A 106 -8.23 3.37 1.39
N THR A 107 -7.09 3.11 2.05
CA THR A 107 -6.60 1.74 2.31
C THR A 107 -7.56 0.93 3.19
N TYR A 108 -8.34 1.58 4.07
CA TYR A 108 -9.39 0.92 4.86
C TYR A 108 -10.78 1.01 4.22
N ARG A 109 -10.84 1.39 2.94
CA ARG A 109 -12.11 1.54 2.21
C ARG A 109 -13.10 2.43 2.94
N ARG A 110 -12.56 3.49 3.55
CA ARG A 110 -13.27 4.51 4.33
C ARG A 110 -14.13 3.92 5.46
N HIS A 111 -13.77 2.72 5.94
CA HIS A 111 -14.47 2.03 7.03
C HIS A 111 -14.29 2.74 8.37
N TYR A 112 -13.11 3.31 8.60
CA TYR A 112 -12.79 4.11 9.79
C TYR A 112 -12.81 5.60 9.47
N GLU A 113 -12.74 6.43 10.51
CA GLU A 113 -12.54 7.88 10.36
C GLU A 113 -11.22 8.17 9.64
N LYS A 114 -11.19 9.26 8.86
CA LYS A 114 -9.95 9.72 8.23
C LYS A 114 -8.95 10.08 9.35
N PRO A 115 -7.71 9.56 9.33
CA PRO A 115 -6.69 9.92 10.31
C PRO A 115 -6.40 11.44 10.31
N ASP A 116 -5.85 11.92 11.42
CA ASP A 116 -5.37 13.29 11.51
C ASP A 116 -4.16 13.50 10.57
N PRO A 117 -4.20 14.49 9.66
CA PRO A 117 -3.11 14.74 8.71
C PRO A 117 -1.75 14.95 9.38
N GLU A 118 -1.69 15.65 10.51
CA GLU A 118 -0.42 15.92 11.19
C GLU A 118 0.22 14.64 11.75
N SER A 119 -0.59 13.67 12.21
CA SER A 119 -0.07 12.39 12.69
C SER A 119 0.48 11.47 11.59
N MET A 120 0.23 11.79 10.32
CA MET A 120 0.65 10.95 9.18
C MET A 120 1.95 11.44 8.52
N LYS A 121 2.43 12.64 8.85
CA LYS A 121 3.66 13.18 8.27
C LYS A 121 4.86 12.37 8.72
N HIS A 122 5.82 12.22 7.81
CA HIS A 122 7.09 11.54 8.05
C HIS A 122 6.95 10.07 8.50
N ASP A 123 5.81 9.42 8.25
CA ASP A 123 5.66 7.98 8.44
C ASP A 123 6.60 7.24 7.48
N MET A 124 7.60 6.57 8.04
CA MET A 124 8.60 5.82 7.29
C MET A 124 8.00 4.72 6.43
N THR A 125 6.82 4.20 6.78
CA THR A 125 6.10 3.21 5.97
C THR A 125 5.90 3.72 4.55
N TYR A 126 5.47 4.98 4.39
CA TYR A 126 5.23 5.57 3.08
C TYR A 126 6.52 5.88 2.34
N TYR A 127 7.55 6.34 3.05
CA TYR A 127 8.87 6.51 2.45
C TYR A 127 9.40 5.18 1.91
N CYS A 128 9.25 4.10 2.67
CA CYS A 128 9.79 2.79 2.34
C CYS A 128 8.96 1.99 1.33
N PHE A 129 7.82 2.50 0.83
CA PHE A 129 7.11 1.91 -0.32
C PHE A 129 7.94 1.90 -1.62
N ARG A 130 9.05 2.65 -1.66
CA ARG A 130 10.03 2.59 -2.74
C ARG A 130 10.85 1.30 -2.75
N GLU A 131 10.86 0.57 -1.64
CA GLU A 131 11.61 -0.67 -1.48
C GLU A 131 10.69 -1.87 -1.72
N VAL A 132 11.11 -2.78 -2.60
CA VAL A 132 10.41 -4.04 -2.87
C VAL A 132 11.10 -5.25 -2.25
N GLU A 133 12.40 -5.12 -1.99
CA GLU A 133 13.20 -6.16 -1.35
C GLU A 133 13.09 -6.03 0.16
N VAL A 134 12.81 -7.15 0.83
CA VAL A 134 12.58 -7.18 2.30
C VAL A 134 13.77 -6.62 3.06
N ALA A 135 15.00 -6.98 2.67
CA ALA A 135 16.21 -6.48 3.32
C ALA A 135 16.36 -4.95 3.18
N SER A 136 16.12 -4.41 1.98
CA SER A 136 16.16 -2.97 1.75
C SER A 136 15.04 -2.23 2.48
N TRP A 137 13.85 -2.84 2.56
CA TRP A 137 12.73 -2.31 3.32
C TRP A 137 13.05 -2.24 4.82
N HIS A 138 13.63 -3.29 5.39
CA HIS A 138 14.08 -3.30 6.79
C HIS A 138 15.16 -2.23 7.04
N GLU A 139 16.14 -2.11 6.15
CA GLU A 139 17.14 -1.05 6.25
C GLU A 139 16.47 0.33 6.20
N CYS A 140 15.52 0.52 5.29
CA CYS A 140 14.77 1.77 5.15
C CYS A 140 13.99 2.13 6.42
N MET A 141 13.23 1.18 6.97
CA MET A 141 12.43 1.40 8.18
C MET A 141 13.29 1.69 9.41
N SER A 142 14.49 1.10 9.50
CA SER A 142 15.44 1.33 10.61
C SER A 142 15.99 2.75 10.67
N ARG A 143 15.82 3.55 9.61
CA ARG A 143 16.27 4.95 9.55
C ARG A 143 15.33 5.91 10.30
N GLY A 144 14.12 5.48 10.63
CA GLY A 144 13.20 6.24 11.49
C GLY A 144 13.45 5.98 12.98
N GLU A 145 13.22 6.98 13.83
CA GLU A 145 13.10 6.75 15.27
C GLU A 145 11.80 5.96 15.50
N HIS A 146 11.91 4.70 15.95
CA HIS A 146 10.80 3.77 16.10
C HIS A 146 9.82 4.21 17.21
N GLU A 147 8.59 4.59 16.85
CA GLU A 147 7.40 4.19 17.61
C GLU A 147 6.85 2.91 16.98
N SER A 148 7.31 1.77 17.50
CA SER A 148 6.71 0.48 17.15
C SER A 148 5.33 0.40 17.81
N VAL A 149 4.27 0.36 17.00
CA VAL A 149 2.97 -0.13 17.48
C VAL A 149 3.11 -1.65 17.60
N PRO A 150 2.94 -2.26 18.78
CA PRO A 150 3.03 -3.70 18.93
C PRO A 150 1.82 -4.33 18.25
N VAL A 151 2.04 -5.04 17.14
CA VAL A 151 1.03 -5.94 16.56
C VAL A 151 1.22 -7.30 17.19
N ASP A 152 0.58 -7.52 18.35
CA ASP A 152 0.47 -8.84 18.96
C ASP A 152 -0.58 -9.67 18.19
N THR A 153 -0.15 -10.42 17.17
CA THR A 153 -0.94 -11.54 16.64
C THR A 153 -0.32 -12.87 17.08
N PRO A 154 -1.00 -13.66 17.94
CA PRO A 154 -0.50 -14.96 18.35
C PRO A 154 -0.91 -16.00 17.31
N PHE A 155 -0.23 -16.05 16.16
CA PHE A 155 -0.20 -17.23 15.29
C PHE A 155 1.05 -17.14 14.40
N PHE A 156 2.17 -17.65 14.93
CA PHE A 156 3.55 -17.56 14.43
C PHE A 156 4.18 -16.17 14.62
N SER A 157 5.23 -16.09 15.44
CA SER A 157 6.03 -14.87 15.61
C SER A 157 6.61 -14.42 14.27
N ASN A 158 6.55 -13.12 13.97
CA ASN A 158 7.10 -12.50 12.75
C ASN A 158 8.51 -13.03 12.43
N ASP A 159 9.38 -13.14 13.44
CA ASP A 159 10.76 -13.63 13.30
C ASP A 159 10.88 -15.01 12.63
N PHE A 160 9.92 -15.93 12.87
CA PHE A 160 9.98 -17.28 12.31
C PHE A 160 9.48 -17.30 10.86
N GLN A 161 8.46 -16.50 10.54
CA GLN A 161 8.01 -16.34 9.16
C GLN A 161 9.04 -15.60 8.30
N GLU A 162 9.64 -14.55 8.84
CA GLU A 162 10.72 -13.80 8.17
C GLU A 162 11.94 -14.70 7.92
N TRP A 163 12.39 -15.44 8.94
CA TRP A 163 13.47 -16.42 8.79
C TRP A 163 13.14 -17.51 7.76
N LEU A 164 11.90 -18.02 7.74
CA LEU A 164 11.46 -19.00 6.75
C LEU A 164 11.48 -18.44 5.32
N MET A 165 11.07 -17.19 5.13
CA MET A 165 11.11 -16.53 3.83
C MET A 165 12.55 -16.29 3.38
N GLU A 166 13.43 -15.83 4.27
CA GLU A 166 14.86 -15.67 3.95
C GLU A 166 15.54 -17.00 3.60
N VAL A 167 15.26 -18.08 4.34
CA VAL A 167 15.87 -19.39 4.08
C VAL A 167 15.30 -20.03 2.81
N LEU A 168 13.98 -20.03 2.63
CA LEU A 168 13.35 -20.74 1.50
C LEU A 168 13.47 -20.00 0.18
N VAL A 169 13.39 -18.66 0.19
CA VAL A 169 13.45 -17.84 -1.03
C VAL A 169 14.88 -17.38 -1.31
N GLY A 170 15.67 -17.08 -0.27
CA GLY A 170 17.05 -16.63 -0.42
C GLY A 170 17.95 -17.69 -1.05
N GLU A 171 17.81 -18.98 -0.71
CA GLU A 171 18.58 -20.05 -1.34
C GLU A 171 18.22 -20.27 -2.81
N TRP A 172 17.00 -19.93 -3.25
CA TRP A 172 16.56 -20.13 -4.64
C TRP A 172 17.11 -19.08 -5.62
N MET A 173 17.50 -17.89 -5.15
CA MET A 173 17.94 -16.79 -6.02
C MET A 173 19.46 -16.77 -6.30
N VAL A 174 20.25 -17.61 -5.63
CA VAL A 174 21.72 -17.64 -5.82
C VAL A 174 22.16 -18.61 -6.92
N ASP A 175 21.29 -19.54 -7.31
CA ASP A 175 21.59 -20.60 -8.29
C ASP A 175 20.90 -20.43 -9.67
N ALA A 176 20.46 -19.20 -10.02
CA ALA A 176 19.87 -18.88 -11.34
C ALA A 176 20.78 -17.99 -12.20
#